data_AF-A0A6A0A6Q1-F1
#
_entry.id   AF-A0A6A0A6Q1-F1
#
_cell.length_a   1.000
_cell.length_b   1.000
_cell.length_c   1.000
_cell.angle_alpha   90.00
_cell.angle_beta   90.00
_cell.angle_gamma   90.00
#
_symmetry.space_group_name_H-M   'P 1'
#
loop_
_entity.id
_entity.type
_entity.pdbx_description
1 polymer ?
#
loop_
_entity_poly.entity_id
_entity_poly.type
_entity_poly.pdbx_seq_one_letter_code
_entity_poly.pdbx_strand_id
1 'polypeptide(L)'
;MATQSGHGLTASKSNVAQQAKLMDSAGTAWHAVKYGNLEMITKLFPSQCNVYSKGPVGENCFHVALLLNTPSTLAIAKYLVKLYGKLL
;
A
#
# COMPACT_ATOMS: atom_id res chain seq x y z
N MET A 1 -41.19 10.44 -13.75
CA MET A 1 -39.79 10.85 -13.49
C MET A 1 -39.50 10.57 -12.02
N ALA A 2 -38.80 9.47 -11.72
CA ALA A 2 -38.47 9.09 -10.35
C ALA A 2 -37.01 9.43 -10.07
N THR A 3 -36.80 10.22 -9.03
CA THR A 3 -35.53 10.80 -8.59
C THR A 3 -34.58 9.72 -8.07
N GLN A 4 -33.48 9.48 -8.79
CA GLN A 4 -32.39 8.62 -8.31
C GLN A 4 -31.72 9.29 -7.10
N SER A 5 -31.89 8.65 -5.95
CA SER A 5 -31.46 9.13 -4.64
C SER A 5 -29.95 8.91 -4.44
N GLY A 6 -29.22 9.98 -4.14
CA GLY A 6 -27.77 10.00 -3.94
C GLY A 6 -27.27 9.25 -2.68
N HIS A 7 -27.27 7.92 -2.72
CA HIS A 7 -26.74 7.05 -1.65
C HIS A 7 -25.31 6.52 -1.93
N GLY A 8 -24.68 6.85 -3.06
CA GLY A 8 -23.37 6.27 -3.44
C GLY A 8 -22.11 6.97 -2.91
N LEU A 9 -22.20 8.26 -2.54
CA LEU A 9 -20.99 9.06 -2.24
C LEU A 9 -20.53 9.01 -0.78
N THR A 10 -21.43 8.71 0.17
CA THR A 10 -21.12 8.72 1.61
C THR A 10 -20.41 7.43 2.05
N ALA A 11 -20.84 6.27 1.54
CA ALA A 11 -20.21 4.97 1.80
C ALA A 11 -18.78 4.87 1.22
N SER A 12 -18.51 5.59 0.13
CA SER A 12 -17.19 5.59 -0.52
C SER A 12 -16.13 6.36 0.28
N LYS A 13 -16.52 7.47 0.94
CA LYS A 13 -15.59 8.30 1.72
C LYS A 13 -15.17 7.65 3.04
N SER A 14 -16.08 6.97 3.72
CA SER A 14 -15.77 6.20 4.93
C SER A 14 -14.84 5.02 4.63
N ASN A 15 -14.98 4.40 3.46
CA ASN A 15 -14.14 3.27 3.05
C ASN A 15 -12.67 3.67 2.80
N VAL A 16 -12.43 4.80 2.13
CA VAL A 16 -11.08 5.35 1.87
C VAL A 16 -10.33 5.62 3.17
N ALA A 17 -10.96 6.30 4.13
CA ALA A 17 -10.33 6.63 5.41
C ALA A 17 -10.07 5.36 6.26
N GLN A 18 -10.96 4.38 6.20
CA GLN A 18 -10.82 3.11 6.90
C GLN A 18 -9.73 2.24 6.27
N GLN A 19 -9.63 2.22 4.94
CA GLN A 19 -8.56 1.55 4.21
C GLN A 19 -7.19 2.17 4.48
N ALA A 20 -7.08 3.51 4.48
CA ALA A 20 -5.85 4.21 4.87
C ALA A 20 -5.38 3.77 6.27
N LYS A 21 -6.30 3.72 7.23
CA LYS A 21 -6.01 3.33 8.62
C LYS A 21 -5.53 1.88 8.73
N LEU A 22 -6.15 0.97 7.97
CA LEU A 22 -5.72 -0.44 7.91
C LEU A 22 -4.33 -0.58 7.27
N MET A 23 -4.00 0.25 6.28
CA MET A 23 -2.71 0.22 5.61
C MET A 23 -1.60 0.84 6.46
N ASP A 24 -1.87 1.85 7.29
CA ASP A 24 -0.90 2.43 8.23
C ASP A 24 -0.70 1.60 9.52
N SER A 25 -1.49 0.55 9.72
CA SER A 25 -1.44 -0.28 10.93
C SER A 25 -0.13 -1.08 11.05
N ALA A 26 0.34 -1.30 12.27
CA ALA A 26 1.57 -2.05 12.53
C ALA A 26 1.47 -3.48 11.95
N GLY A 27 2.52 -3.94 11.28
CA GLY A 27 2.57 -5.26 10.65
C GLY A 27 2.13 -5.29 9.17
N THR A 28 1.69 -4.17 8.59
CA THR A 28 1.41 -4.11 7.14
C THR A 28 2.66 -3.78 6.33
N ALA A 29 2.62 -4.09 5.03
CA ALA A 29 3.69 -3.70 4.11
C ALA A 29 3.88 -2.18 4.02
N TRP A 30 2.81 -1.39 4.12
CA TRP A 30 2.88 0.07 4.07
C TRP A 30 3.55 0.63 5.30
N HIS A 31 3.22 0.10 6.48
CA HIS A 31 3.91 0.46 7.71
C HIS A 31 5.41 0.10 7.61
N ALA A 32 5.73 -1.11 7.17
CA ALA A 32 7.12 -1.54 7.01
C ALA A 32 7.91 -0.64 6.04
N VAL A 33 7.30 -0.22 4.93
CA VAL A 33 7.89 0.74 3.99
C VAL A 33 8.05 2.12 4.64
N LYS A 34 7.03 2.62 5.33
CA LYS A 34 7.05 3.95 5.95
C LYS A 34 8.17 4.13 6.97
N TYR A 35 8.45 3.06 7.73
CA TYR A 35 9.51 3.05 8.73
C TYR A 35 10.84 2.45 8.21
N GLY A 36 10.92 2.06 6.94
CA GLY A 36 12.13 1.46 6.37
C GLY A 36 12.52 0.12 6.99
N ASN A 37 11.55 -0.63 7.54
CA ASN A 37 11.78 -1.90 8.19
C ASN A 37 11.90 -3.04 7.16
N LEU A 38 13.14 -3.30 6.74
CA LEU A 38 13.45 -4.33 5.76
C LEU A 38 13.14 -5.74 6.27
N GLU A 39 13.41 -6.03 7.54
CA GLU A 39 13.14 -7.35 8.13
C GLU A 39 11.65 -7.70 8.05
N MET A 40 10.79 -6.76 8.41
CA MET A 40 9.34 -6.94 8.30
C MET A 40 8.91 -7.14 6.85
N ILE A 41 9.47 -6.40 5.89
CA ILE A 41 9.16 -6.58 4.46
C ILE A 41 9.50 -7.98 3.96
N THR A 42 10.65 -8.53 4.38
CA THR A 42 11.06 -9.88 3.97
C THR A 42 10.19 -10.99 4.57
N LYS A 43 9.49 -10.72 5.69
CA LYS A 43 8.52 -11.65 6.28
C LYS A 43 7.15 -11.56 5.59
N LEU A 44 6.78 -10.36 5.14
CA LEU A 44 5.49 -10.10 4.49
C LEU A 44 5.46 -10.55 3.03
N PHE A 45 6.55 -10.32 2.29
CA PHE A 45 6.68 -10.72 0.90
C PHE A 45 7.51 -12.00 0.75
N PRO A 46 7.16 -12.90 -0.18
CA PRO A 46 6.05 -12.81 -1.14
C PRO A 46 4.70 -13.38 -0.65
N SER A 47 4.64 -14.00 0.54
CA SER A 47 3.54 -14.92 0.90
C SER A 47 2.33 -14.27 1.55
N GLN A 48 2.49 -13.14 2.24
CA GLN A 48 1.43 -12.54 3.09
C GLN A 48 0.91 -11.21 2.56
N CYS A 49 1.59 -10.61 1.59
CA CYS A 49 1.24 -9.30 1.04
C CYS A 49 1.18 -9.32 -0.48
N ASN A 50 0.23 -8.56 -1.01
CA ASN A 50 0.09 -8.30 -2.43
C ASN A 50 0.70 -6.93 -2.77
N VAL A 51 1.75 -6.93 -3.59
CA VAL A 51 2.48 -5.71 -4.01
C VAL A 51 1.62 -4.80 -4.89
N TYR A 52 0.61 -5.38 -5.55
CA TYR A 52 -0.31 -4.68 -6.45
C TYR A 52 -1.54 -4.12 -5.73
N SER A 53 -1.69 -4.38 -4.43
CA SER A 53 -2.76 -3.75 -3.65
C SER A 53 -2.61 -2.24 -3.75
N LYS A 54 -3.74 -1.58 -4.03
CA LYS A 54 -3.79 -0.13 -4.17
C LYS A 54 -4.37 0.48 -2.90
N GLY A 55 -3.75 1.54 -2.46
CA GLY A 55 -4.24 2.40 -1.41
C GLY A 55 -5.34 3.33 -1.91
N PRO A 56 -5.83 4.20 -1.03
CA PRO A 56 -7.00 5.02 -1.29
C PRO A 56 -6.81 6.03 -2.43
N VAL A 57 -5.57 6.40 -2.78
CA VAL A 57 -5.28 7.26 -3.94
C VAL A 57 -4.71 6.48 -5.14
N GLY A 58 -4.81 5.14 -5.10
CA GLY A 58 -4.27 4.27 -6.15
C GLY A 58 -2.79 3.95 -5.99
N GLU A 59 -2.16 4.37 -4.89
CA GLU A 59 -0.75 4.15 -4.60
C GLU A 59 -0.48 2.70 -4.16
N ASN A 60 0.64 2.11 -4.56
CA ASN A 60 1.07 0.80 -4.08
C ASN A 60 2.23 0.98 -3.08
N CYS A 61 2.62 -0.08 -2.38
CA CYS A 61 3.73 -0.03 -1.43
C CYS A 61 5.05 0.40 -2.09
N PHE A 62 5.18 0.15 -3.40
CA PHE A 62 6.34 0.55 -4.20
C PHE A 62 6.39 2.08 -4.41
N HIS A 63 5.26 2.73 -4.70
CA HIS A 63 5.15 4.18 -4.81
C HIS A 63 5.55 4.84 -3.50
N VAL A 64 5.09 4.31 -2.36
CA VAL A 64 5.44 4.84 -1.04
C VAL A 64 6.95 4.68 -0.77
N ALA A 65 7.55 3.56 -1.16
CA ALA A 65 8.98 3.31 -0.97
C ALA A 65 9.85 4.31 -1.77
N LEU A 66 9.44 4.62 -3.00
CA LEU A 66 10.08 5.60 -3.87
C LEU A 66 9.84 7.05 -3.40
N LEU A 67 8.64 7.36 -2.91
CA LEU A 67 8.29 8.70 -2.41
C LEU A 67 9.17 9.10 -1.21
N LEU A 68 9.41 8.17 -0.28
CA LEU A 68 10.21 8.44 0.92
C LEU A 68 11.70 8.60 0.62
N ASN A 69 12.18 7.94 -0.44
CA ASN A 69 13.54 8.09 -0.98
C ASN A 69 14.67 8.03 0.07
N THR A 70 14.52 7.21 1.12
CA THR A 70 15.58 6.97 2.10
C THR A 70 16.41 5.74 1.70
N PRO A 71 17.65 5.57 2.17
CA PRO A 71 18.44 4.38 1.89
C PRO A 71 17.72 3.07 2.24
N SER A 72 16.99 3.06 3.35
CA SER A 72 16.21 1.92 3.83
C SER A 72 15.02 1.61 2.93
N THR A 73 14.26 2.63 2.51
CA THR A 73 13.12 2.44 1.60
C THR A 73 13.54 2.11 0.18
N LEU A 74 14.69 2.60 -0.26
CA LEU A 74 15.34 2.19 -1.52
C LEU A 74 15.78 0.72 -1.48
N ALA A 75 16.30 0.23 -0.36
CA ALA A 75 16.61 -1.18 -0.21
C ALA A 75 15.35 -2.06 -0.32
N ILE A 76 14.25 -1.62 0.30
CA ILE A 76 12.94 -2.26 0.15
C ILE A 76 12.46 -2.22 -1.30
N ALA A 77 12.55 -1.06 -1.98
CA ALA A 77 12.17 -0.94 -3.39
C ALA A 77 12.97 -1.89 -4.28
N LYS A 78 14.29 -1.97 -4.10
CA LYS A 78 15.17 -2.92 -4.81
C LYS A 78 14.75 -4.37 -4.55
N TYR A 79 14.40 -4.71 -3.32
CA TYR A 79 13.90 -6.03 -2.97
C TYR A 79 12.59 -6.37 -3.68
N LEU A 80 11.64 -5.43 -3.70
CA LEU A 80 10.36 -5.60 -4.42
C LEU A 80 10.58 -5.74 -5.94
N VAL A 81 11.47 -4.96 -6.55
CA VAL A 81 11.84 -5.09 -7.96
C VAL A 81 12.50 -6.44 -8.24
N LYS A 82 13.32 -6.96 -7.33
CA LYS A 82 13.93 -8.29 -7.51
C LYS A 82 12.88 -9.41 -7.52
N LEU A 83 11.82 -9.29 -6.72
CA LEU A 83 10.74 -10.26 -6.64
C LEU A 83 9.74 -10.15 -7.80
N TYR A 84 9.33 -8.93 -8.13
CA TYR A 84 8.20 -8.67 -9.02
C TYR A 84 8.57 -7.94 -10.31
N GLY A 85 9.82 -7.52 -10.49
CA GLY A 85 10.26 -6.69 -11.63
C GLY A 85 10.22 -7.38 -13.00
N LYS A 86 9.99 -8.69 -13.07
CA LYS A 86 9.66 -9.38 -14.33
C LYS A 86 8.18 -9.27 -14.71
N LEU A 87 7.33 -8.85 -13.78
CA LEU A 87 5.87 -8.76 -13.86
C LEU A 87 5.35 -7.31 -13.71
N LEU A 88 6.25 -6.34 -13.53
CA LEU A 88 5.99 -4.89 -13.50
C LEU A 88 6.31 -4.31 -14.87
#